data_AF-A0A2A9CJ13-F1
#
_entry.id   AF-A0A2A9CJ13-F1
#
_cell.length_a   1.000
_cell.length_b   1.000
_cell.length_c   1.000
_cell.angle_alpha   90.00
_cell.angle_beta   90.00
_cell.angle_gamma   90.00
#
_symmetry.space_group_name_H-M   'P 1'
#
loop_
_entity.id
_entity.type
_entity.pdbx_description
1 polymer ?
#
loop_
_entity_poly.entity_id
_entity_poly.type
_entity_poly.pdbx_seq_one_letter_code
_entity_poly.pdbx_strand_id
1 'polypeptide(L)'
;MNGYLLRRMAVYTLLTGIIAALFIGITLGENLPNYATIEEPYPMRWLIGIGAFGISGIISSILYTGGVIADIIAQKNEKISP
;
A
#
# COMPACT_ATOMS: atom_id res chain seq x y z
N MET A 1 -14.46 2.22 -15.87
CA MET A 1 -13.72 2.98 -14.84
C MET A 1 -12.43 3.46 -15.50
N ASN A 2 -12.16 4.76 -15.56
CA ASN A 2 -11.01 5.31 -16.30
C ASN A 2 -9.70 4.79 -15.67
N GLY A 3 -8.76 4.26 -16.47
CA GLY A 3 -7.48 3.74 -15.97
C GLY A 3 -6.68 4.80 -15.20
N TYR A 4 -6.90 6.08 -15.54
CA TYR A 4 -6.41 7.23 -14.77
C TYR A 4 -6.86 7.23 -13.29
N LEU A 5 -8.12 6.91 -13.00
CA LEU A 5 -8.63 6.86 -11.62
C LEU A 5 -7.99 5.72 -10.83
N LEU A 6 -7.85 4.54 -11.45
CA LEU A 6 -7.20 3.38 -10.86
C LEU A 6 -5.75 3.65 -10.49
N ARG A 7 -5.00 4.33 -11.37
CA ARG A 7 -3.61 4.74 -11.09
C ARG A 7 -3.52 5.79 -9.98
N ARG A 8 -4.44 6.75 -9.92
CA ARG A 8 -4.52 7.72 -8.80
C ARG A 8 -4.80 7.01 -7.47
N MET A 9 -5.76 6.09 -7.44
CA MET A 9 -6.08 5.30 -6.25
C MET A 9 -4.87 4.47 -5.80
N ALA A 10 -4.12 3.86 -6.73
CA ALA A 10 -2.88 3.14 -6.40
C ALA A 10 -1.89 4.02 -5.63
N VAL A 11 -1.62 5.24 -6.12
CA VAL A 11 -0.71 6.18 -5.46
C VAL A 11 -1.21 6.57 -4.06
N TYR A 12 -2.50 6.87 -3.92
CA TYR A 12 -3.07 7.19 -2.61
C TYR A 12 -3.03 6.00 -1.64
N THR A 13 -3.26 4.77 -2.11
CA THR A 13 -3.14 3.56 -1.30
C THR A 13 -1.72 3.37 -0.79
N LEU A 14 -0.70 3.57 -1.65
CA LEU A 14 0.71 3.47 -1.25
C LEU A 14 1.07 4.52 -0.20
N LEU A 15 0.69 5.79 -0.43
CA LEU A 15 0.94 6.89 0.52
C LEU A 15 0.26 6.64 1.87
N THR A 16 -0.99 6.17 1.85
CA THR A 16 -1.73 5.83 3.07
C THR A 16 -1.04 4.70 3.85
N GLY A 17 -0.52 3.70 3.14
CA GLY A 17 0.25 2.61 3.76
C GLY A 17 1.57 3.06 4.37
N ILE A 18 2.29 3.99 3.73
CA ILE A 18 3.51 4.60 4.31
C ILE A 18 3.17 5.35 5.59
N ILE A 19 2.13 6.19 5.57
CA ILE A 19 1.70 6.97 6.75
C ILE A 19 1.28 6.02 7.88
N ALA A 20 0.50 4.97 7.58
CA ALA A 20 0.07 3.99 8.57
C ALA A 20 1.26 3.22 9.16
N ALA A 21 2.22 2.78 8.33
CA ALA A 21 3.42 2.08 8.80
C ALA A 21 4.28 2.96 9.72
N LEU A 22 4.45 4.25 9.38
CA LEU A 22 5.15 5.22 10.21
C LEU A 22 4.41 5.45 11.53
N PHE A 23 3.09 5.64 11.48
CA PHE A 23 2.27 5.83 12.68
C PHE A 23 2.34 4.63 13.64
N ILE A 24 2.26 3.40 13.11
CA ILE A 24 2.42 2.17 13.90
C ILE A 24 3.83 2.10 14.52
N GLY A 25 4.87 2.39 13.74
CA GLY A 25 6.25 2.38 14.22
C GLY A 25 6.50 3.37 15.36
N ILE A 26 5.97 4.59 15.25
CA ILE A 26 6.08 5.64 16.28
C ILE A 26 5.25 5.26 17.52
N THR A 27 3.99 4.88 17.34
CA THR A 27 3.07 4.58 18.45
C THR A 27 3.56 3.41 19.30
N LEU A 28 4.08 2.35 18.68
CA LEU A 28 4.69 1.22 19.38
C LEU A 28 6.07 1.53 19.98
N GLY A 29 6.71 2.62 19.55
CA GLY A 29 7.92 3.16 20.15
C GLY A 29 7.64 3.94 21.44
N GLU A 30 6.56 4.72 21.47
CA GLU A 30 6.15 5.53 22.63
C GLU A 30 5.34 4.74 23.66
N ASN A 31 4.53 3.78 23.21
CA ASN A 31 3.71 2.90 24.05
C ASN A 31 4.20 1.46 23.91
N LEU A 32 5.39 1.18 24.43
CA LEU A 32 5.90 -0.19 24.51
C LEU A 32 4.89 -1.03 25.30
N PRO A 33 4.34 -2.10 24.72
CA PRO A 33 3.57 -3.05 25.50
C PRO A 33 4.46 -3.55 26.63
N ASN A 34 3.87 -3.78 27.80
CA ASN A 34 4.59 -4.15 29.02
C ASN A 34 5.17 -5.57 28.89
N TYR A 35 6.17 -5.75 28.04
CA TYR A 35 6.92 -6.98 27.82
C TYR A 35 8.00 -7.07 28.90
N ALA A 36 7.59 -7.11 30.17
CA ALA A 36 8.48 -7.21 31.33
C ALA A 36 9.32 -8.51 31.38
N THR A 37 9.19 -9.39 30.38
CA THR A 37 9.81 -10.73 30.33
C THR A 37 10.42 -11.11 28.98
N ILE A 38 10.36 -10.25 27.95
CA ILE A 38 10.94 -10.57 26.63
C ILE A 38 12.08 -9.60 26.35
N GLU A 39 13.29 -10.01 26.70
CA GLU A 39 14.55 -9.38 26.29
C GLU A 39 14.80 -9.63 24.80
N GLU A 40 14.01 -9.04 23.90
CA GLU A 40 14.35 -9.05 22.47
C GLU A 40 14.29 -7.65 21.84
N PRO A 41 15.24 -7.32 20.96
CA PRO A 41 15.61 -5.95 20.64
C PRO A 41 14.66 -5.36 19.60
N TYR A 42 13.45 -4.96 20.01
CA TYR A 42 12.61 -4.06 19.22
C TYR A 42 12.29 -4.42 17.73
N PRO A 43 12.32 -5.68 17.22
CA PRO A 43 12.12 -5.92 15.77
C PRO A 43 10.63 -6.05 15.42
N MET A 44 9.81 -6.52 16.37
CA MET A 44 8.38 -6.82 16.18
C MET A 44 7.55 -5.58 15.79
N ARG A 45 7.88 -4.39 16.33
CA ARG A 45 7.20 -3.12 15.95
C ARG A 45 7.38 -2.79 14.47
N TRP A 46 8.59 -2.98 13.97
CA TRP A 46 8.93 -2.74 12.58
C TRP A 46 8.36 -3.84 11.69
N LEU A 47 8.22 -5.07 12.19
CA LEU A 47 7.59 -6.16 11.47
C LEU A 47 6.11 -5.88 11.17
N ILE A 48 5.37 -5.30 12.12
CA ILE A 48 3.98 -4.87 11.91
C ILE A 48 3.92 -3.67 10.95
N GLY A 49 4.79 -2.67 11.12
CA GLY A 49 4.88 -1.52 10.22
C GLY A 49 5.23 -1.91 8.77
N ILE A 50 6.23 -2.78 8.60
CA ILE A 50 6.64 -3.35 7.31
C ILE A 50 5.50 -4.19 6.72
N GLY A 51 4.75 -4.93 7.54
CA GLY A 51 3.57 -5.66 7.09
C GLY A 51 2.48 -4.75 6.52
N ALA A 52 2.14 -3.67 7.24
CA ALA A 52 1.17 -2.68 6.77
C ALA A 52 1.63 -2.00 5.46
N PHE A 53 2.92 -1.64 5.37
CA PHE A 53 3.51 -1.11 4.15
C PHE A 53 3.47 -2.13 3.00
N GLY A 54 3.84 -3.39 3.26
CA GLY A 54 3.84 -4.47 2.27
C GLY A 54 2.46 -4.73 1.67
N ILE A 55 1.42 -4.82 2.51
CA ILE A 55 0.04 -5.00 2.06
C ILE A 55 -0.40 -3.82 1.17
N SER A 56 -0.09 -2.59 1.58
CA SER A 56 -0.41 -1.41 0.78
C SER A 56 0.31 -1.39 -0.58
N GLY A 57 1.55 -1.87 -0.63
CA GLY A 57 2.33 -2.01 -1.85
C GLY A 57 1.73 -3.02 -2.82
N ILE A 58 1.26 -4.16 -2.30
CA ILE A 58 0.56 -5.19 -3.10
C ILE A 58 -0.73 -4.60 -3.70
N ILE A 59 -1.58 -3.97 -2.88
CA ILE A 59 -2.84 -3.39 -3.35
C ILE A 59 -2.57 -2.29 -4.38
N SER A 60 -1.62 -1.40 -4.11
CA SER A 60 -1.19 -0.35 -5.04
C SER A 60 -0.74 -0.94 -6.38
N SER A 61 0.08 -2.00 -6.37
CA SER A 61 0.57 -2.66 -7.58
C SER A 61 -0.57 -3.22 -8.43
N ILE A 62 -1.55 -3.88 -7.79
CA ILE A 62 -2.74 -4.42 -8.46
C ILE A 62 -3.57 -3.30 -9.09
N LEU A 63 -3.83 -2.22 -8.36
CA LEU A 63 -4.59 -1.07 -8.84
C LEU A 63 -3.88 -0.38 -10.02
N TYR A 64 -2.57 -0.20 -9.94
CA TYR A 64 -1.79 0.40 -11.01
C TYR A 64 -1.80 -0.46 -12.28
N THR A 65 -1.52 -1.76 -12.13
CA THR A 65 -1.52 -2.72 -13.23
C THR A 65 -2.89 -2.83 -13.87
N GLY A 66 -3.95 -2.91 -13.06
CA GLY A 66 -5.34 -2.89 -13.53
C GLY A 66 -5.69 -1.60 -14.30
N GLY A 67 -5.18 -0.45 -13.84
CA GLY A 67 -5.32 0.82 -14.55
C GLY A 67 -4.62 0.82 -15.92
N VAL A 68 -3.41 0.26 -16.02
CA VAL A 68 -2.70 0.12 -17.30
C VAL A 68 -3.45 -0.78 -18.27
N ILE A 69 -3.93 -1.94 -17.80
CA ILE A 69 -4.70 -2.87 -18.63
C ILE A 69 -6.00 -2.23 -19.13
N ALA A 70 -6.69 -1.48 -18.26
CA ALA A 70 -7.92 -0.77 -18.64
C ALA A 70 -7.67 0.25 -19.76
N ASP A 71 -6.56 0.99 -19.71
CA ASP A 71 -6.22 1.96 -20.76
C ASP A 71 -5.86 1.27 -22.09
N ILE A 72 -5.14 0.14 -22.04
CA ILE A 72 -4.83 -0.64 -23.24
C ILE A 72 -6.11 -1.16 -23.92
N ILE A 73 -7.07 -1.66 -23.12
CA ILE A 73 -8.36 -2.13 -23.64
C ILE A 73 -9.16 -0.95 -24.23
N ALA A 74 -9.19 0.20 -23.56
CA ALA A 74 -9.89 1.39 -24.04
C ALA A 74 -9.32 1.87 -25.39
N GLN A 75 -7.99 1.98 -25.51
CA GLN A 75 -7.33 2.37 -26.77
C GLN A 75 -7.58 1.35 -27.89
N LYS A 76 -7.63 0.06 -27.57
CA LYS A 76 -7.96 -0.98 -28.55
C LYS A 76 -9.39 -0.84 -29.04
N ASN A 77 -10.35 -0.53 -28.18
CA ASN A 77 -11.75 -0.37 -28.55
C ASN A 77 -11.99 0.89 -29.41
N GLU A 78 -11.31 2.01 -29.11
CA GLU A 78 -11.39 3.22 -29.95
C GLU A 78 -10.86 3.01 -31.37
N LYS A 79 -9.84 2.15 -31.55
CA LYS A 79 -9.31 1.81 -32.89
C LYS A 79 -10.22 0.90 -33.71
N ILE A 80 -11.21 0.26 -33.09
CA ILE A 80 -12.10 -0.73 -33.74
C ILE A 80 -13.49 -0.11 -34.02
N SER A 81 -13.84 1.02 -33.40
CA SER A 81 -15.05 1.75 -33.80
C SER A 81 -14.81 2.54 -35.11
N PRO A 82 -15.63 2.35 -36.14
CA PRO A 82 -15.52 3.06 -37.43
C PRO A 82 -15.77 4.56 -37.31
#